data_AF-A0AAD5MYP6-F1
#
_entry.id   AF-A0AAD5MYP6-F1
#
_cell.length_a   1.000
_cell.length_b   1.000
_cell.length_c   1.000
_cell.angle_alpha   90.00
_cell.angle_beta   90.00
_cell.angle_gamma   90.00
#
_symmetry.space_group_name_H-M   'P 1'
#
loop_
_entity.id
_entity.type
_entity.pdbx_description
1 polymer ?
#
loop_
_entity_poly.entity_id
_entity_poly.type
_entity_poly.pdbx_seq_one_letter_code
_entity_poly.pdbx_strand_id
1 'polypeptide(L)'
;MLRRMLFILTILGAIQLSVLDEGRPRVLRARAFMFAKGNPRNVIGLIDLKQWRNLVEIRGFVKGLKPGLHGFHIHEKGLLGKECADAGGHYNPFNMTHGAPYDCIRHVGDLGNIFIP
;
A
#
# COMPACT_ATOMS: atom_id res chain seq x y z
N MET A 1 60.45 5.00 -41.41
CA MET A 1 60.51 5.27 -39.95
C MET A 1 59.35 4.57 -39.27
N LEU A 2 59.71 3.65 -38.38
CA LEU A 2 58.85 2.83 -37.54
C LEU A 2 58.14 3.72 -36.49
N ARG A 3 56.83 3.56 -36.28
CA ARG A 3 56.24 3.56 -34.93
C ARG A 3 54.83 2.98 -34.96
N ARG A 4 54.79 1.70 -34.61
CA ARG A 4 53.61 1.01 -34.07
C ARG A 4 53.12 1.80 -32.84
N MET A 5 51.86 2.17 -32.82
CA MET A 5 51.13 2.36 -31.56
C MET A 5 49.88 1.49 -31.62
N LEU A 6 50.09 0.28 -31.10
CA LEU A 6 49.08 -0.67 -30.72
C LEU A 6 48.42 -0.14 -29.44
N PHE A 7 47.18 0.36 -29.52
CA PHE A 7 46.31 0.45 -28.35
C PHE A 7 45.33 -0.72 -28.40
N ILE A 8 45.74 -1.80 -27.74
CA ILE A 8 44.81 -2.80 -27.21
C ILE A 8 44.00 -2.07 -26.14
N LEU A 9 42.72 -1.80 -26.38
CA LEU A 9 41.74 -1.51 -25.34
C LEU A 9 40.42 -2.21 -25.71
N THR A 10 40.29 -3.46 -25.26
CA THR A 10 39.36 -3.90 -24.22
C THR A 10 38.00 -4.35 -24.75
N ILE A 11 37.91 -5.69 -24.87
CA ILE A 11 36.72 -6.53 -24.65
C ILE A 11 35.54 -6.22 -25.58
N LEU A 12 35.63 -6.81 -26.79
CA LEU A 12 34.45 -7.27 -27.51
C LEU A 12 33.71 -8.30 -26.64
N GLY A 13 32.39 -8.11 -26.51
CA GLY A 13 31.47 -9.24 -26.37
C GLY A 13 31.27 -9.78 -24.96
N ALA A 14 30.54 -9.02 -24.14
CA ALA A 14 29.38 -9.52 -23.36
C ALA A 14 28.97 -8.44 -22.35
N ILE A 15 28.71 -7.21 -22.82
CA ILE A 15 27.70 -6.41 -22.12
C ILE A 15 26.40 -7.11 -22.48
N GLN A 16 25.97 -8.05 -21.63
CA GLN A 16 24.55 -8.31 -21.50
C GLN A 16 23.99 -6.95 -21.06
N LEU A 17 23.59 -6.12 -22.03
CA LEU A 17 22.60 -5.09 -21.78
C LEU A 17 21.38 -5.91 -21.36
N SER A 18 21.27 -6.17 -20.06
CA SER A 18 20.00 -6.53 -19.47
C SER A 18 19.12 -5.35 -19.83
N VAL A 19 18.30 -5.57 -20.85
CA VAL A 19 17.21 -4.71 -21.30
C VAL A 19 16.69 -3.99 -20.07
N LEU A 20 16.87 -2.66 -20.05
CA LEU A 20 16.17 -1.82 -19.08
C LEU A 20 14.70 -2.26 -19.18
N ASP A 21 14.11 -2.68 -18.06
CA ASP A 21 12.70 -3.02 -17.94
C ASP A 21 11.86 -1.73 -18.13
N GLU A 22 11.95 -1.18 -19.32
CA GLU A 22 11.27 -0.02 -19.85
C GLU A 22 9.92 -0.51 -20.37
N GLY A 23 8.87 -0.46 -19.56
CA GLY A 23 7.52 -0.46 -20.11
C GLY A 23 6.46 -1.33 -19.43
N ARG A 24 6.74 -2.00 -18.30
CA ARG A 24 5.63 -2.51 -17.48
C ARG A 24 5.18 -1.41 -16.51
N PRO A 25 3.91 -0.97 -16.53
CA PRO A 25 3.39 -0.12 -15.47
C PRO A 25 3.62 -0.85 -14.14
N ARG A 26 4.41 -0.27 -13.24
CA ARG A 26 4.60 -0.86 -11.90
C ARG A 26 3.25 -0.84 -11.21
N VAL A 27 2.61 -2.01 -11.13
CA VAL A 27 1.40 -2.18 -10.33
C VAL A 27 1.81 -2.14 -8.87
N LEU A 28 1.46 -1.05 -8.19
CA LEU A 28 1.72 -0.92 -6.76
C LEU A 28 0.87 -1.92 -5.98
N ARG A 29 1.48 -2.56 -4.98
CA ARG A 29 0.85 -3.52 -4.07
C ARG A 29 1.30 -3.21 -2.65
N ALA A 30 0.41 -3.37 -1.70
CA ALA A 30 0.69 -3.27 -0.28
C ALA A 30 -0.09 -4.35 0.49
N ARG A 31 0.39 -4.70 1.68
CA ARG A 31 -0.27 -5.62 2.60
C ARG A 31 -0.31 -4.99 3.99
N ALA A 32 -1.48 -5.00 4.60
CA ALA A 32 -1.70 -4.55 5.97
C ALA A 32 -2.18 -5.71 6.84
N PHE A 33 -1.60 -5.84 8.03
CA PHE A 33 -2.08 -6.72 9.08
C PHE A 33 -2.93 -5.91 10.05
N MET A 34 -4.11 -6.42 10.38
CA MET A 34 -4.96 -5.82 11.40
C MET A 34 -4.74 -6.53 12.72
N PHE A 35 -4.55 -5.75 13.78
CA PHE A 35 -4.20 -6.24 15.11
C PHE A 35 -5.28 -5.87 16.12
N ALA A 36 -5.72 -6.82 16.94
CA ALA A 36 -6.65 -6.51 18.03
C ALA A 36 -5.98 -5.56 19.01
N LYS A 37 -6.62 -4.42 19.28
CA LYS A 37 -6.15 -3.40 20.23
C LYS A 37 -4.70 -2.96 19.97
N GLY A 38 -4.28 -2.94 18.71
CA GLY A 38 -2.93 -2.52 18.32
C GLY A 38 -1.81 -3.47 18.73
N ASN A 39 -2.10 -4.66 19.26
CA ASN A 39 -1.09 -5.62 19.69
C ASN A 39 -0.58 -6.46 18.51
N PRO A 40 0.69 -6.32 18.07
CA PRO A 40 1.21 -7.02 16.90
C PRO A 40 1.22 -8.56 17.01
N ARG A 41 1.06 -9.10 18.23
CA ARG A 41 0.96 -10.55 18.46
C ARG A 41 -0.45 -11.11 18.23
N ASN A 42 -1.47 -10.25 18.13
CA ASN A 42 -2.86 -10.66 17.97
C ASN A 42 -3.42 -10.21 16.61
N VAL A 43 -3.05 -10.95 15.55
CA VAL A 43 -3.51 -10.69 14.19
C VAL A 43 -4.96 -11.14 14.02
N ILE A 44 -5.83 -10.20 13.68
CA ILE A 44 -7.25 -10.42 13.40
C ILE A 44 -7.62 -10.25 11.94
N GLY A 45 -6.73 -9.77 11.09
CA GLY A 45 -7.02 -9.61 9.67
C GLY A 45 -5.78 -9.42 8.82
N LEU A 46 -5.94 -9.68 7.53
CA LEU A 46 -4.95 -9.44 6.49
C LEU A 46 -5.67 -8.82 5.30
N ILE A 47 -5.21 -7.64 4.91
CA ILE A 47 -5.76 -6.84 3.82
C ILE A 47 -4.66 -6.60 2.80
N ASP A 48 -4.92 -7.02 1.56
CA ASP A 48 -4.10 -6.75 0.40
C ASP A 48 -4.69 -5.57 -0.37
N LEU A 49 -3.84 -4.58 -0.67
CA LEU A 49 -4.16 -3.44 -1.51
C LEU A 49 -3.40 -3.57 -2.81
N LYS A 50 -4.08 -3.36 -3.92
CA LYS A 50 -3.50 -3.43 -5.26
C LYS A 50 -4.00 -2.27 -6.09
N GLN A 51 -3.09 -1.49 -6.66
CA GLN A 51 -3.46 -0.47 -7.61
C GLN A 51 -4.09 -1.12 -8.86
N TRP A 52 -5.25 -0.62 -9.25
CA TRP A 52 -5.93 -0.98 -10.47
C TRP A 52 -6.27 0.30 -11.24
N ARG A 53 -5.43 0.64 -12.22
CA ARG A 53 -5.51 1.93 -12.93
C ARG A 53 -5.44 3.10 -11.93
N ASN A 54 -6.50 3.90 -11.86
CA ASN A 54 -6.68 5.03 -10.95
C ASN A 54 -7.45 4.67 -9.66
N LEU A 55 -7.74 3.38 -9.44
CA LEU A 55 -8.40 2.88 -8.23
C LEU A 55 -7.44 2.01 -7.41
N VAL A 56 -7.85 1.69 -6.19
CA VAL A 56 -7.21 0.67 -5.35
C VAL A 56 -8.22 -0.43 -5.10
N GLU A 57 -7.86 -1.64 -5.50
CA GLU A 57 -8.56 -2.85 -5.11
C GLU A 57 -8.12 -3.27 -3.71
N ILE A 58 -9.08 -3.45 -2.81
CA ILE A 58 -8.85 -3.87 -1.42
C ILE A 58 -9.50 -5.24 -1.24
N ARG A 59 -8.73 -6.25 -0.86
CA ARG A 59 -9.20 -7.62 -0.62
C ARG A 59 -8.59 -8.18 0.63
N GLY A 60 -9.32 -9.02 1.35
CA GLY A 60 -8.76 -9.65 2.55
C GLY A 60 -9.83 -10.25 3.44
N PHE A 61 -9.46 -10.49 4.69
CA PHE A 61 -10.37 -10.98 5.71
C PHE A 61 -10.10 -10.31 7.06
N VAL A 62 -11.15 -10.24 7.88
CA VAL A 62 -11.08 -9.87 9.30
C VAL A 62 -11.92 -10.89 10.08
N LYS A 63 -11.44 -11.31 11.25
CA LYS A 63 -12.07 -12.33 12.10
C LYS A 63 -12.17 -11.87 13.56
N GLY A 64 -13.04 -12.52 14.32
CA GLY A 64 -13.17 -12.29 15.77
C GLY A 64 -13.86 -10.98 16.15
N LEU A 65 -14.47 -10.30 15.19
CA LEU A 65 -15.37 -9.17 15.44
C LEU A 65 -16.77 -9.69 15.81
N LYS A 66 -17.52 -8.89 16.57
CA LYS A 66 -18.94 -9.19 16.87
C LYS A 66 -19.80 -9.06 15.59
N PRO A 67 -20.94 -9.76 15.48
CA PRO A 67 -21.88 -9.55 14.38
C PRO A 67 -22.32 -8.09 14.26
N GLY A 68 -22.56 -7.62 13.04
CA GLY A 68 -22.97 -6.25 12.72
C GLY A 68 -21.99 -5.49 11.82
N LEU A 69 -22.22 -4.18 11.71
CA LEU A 69 -21.40 -3.26 10.90
C LEU A 69 -20.24 -2.70 11.73
N HIS A 70 -19.03 -2.77 11.18
CA HIS A 70 -17.81 -2.19 11.75
C HIS A 70 -17.21 -1.18 10.79
N GLY A 71 -16.99 0.05 11.25
CA GLY A 71 -16.35 1.09 10.44
C GLY A 71 -14.95 0.67 10.01
N PHE A 72 -14.61 0.95 8.74
CA PHE A 72 -13.33 0.62 8.16
C PHE A 72 -12.71 1.85 7.52
N HIS A 73 -11.52 2.22 7.97
CA HIS A 73 -10.88 3.48 7.59
C HIS A 73 -9.37 3.33 7.44
N ILE A 74 -8.78 4.15 6.57
CA ILE A 74 -7.34 4.43 6.59
C ILE A 74 -7.09 5.58 7.55
N HIS A 75 -6.19 5.39 8.51
CA HIS A 75 -5.76 6.43 9.44
C HIS A 75 -4.50 7.16 8.94
N GLU A 76 -4.27 8.37 9.43
CA GLU A 76 -3.18 9.25 8.97
C GLU A 76 -1.76 8.74 9.30
N LYS A 77 -1.60 7.92 10.35
CA LYS A 77 -0.29 7.44 10.82
C LYS A 77 -0.24 5.92 10.92
N GLY A 78 0.90 5.35 10.55
CA GLY A 78 1.21 3.92 10.72
C GLY A 78 1.66 3.56 12.14
N LEU A 79 1.00 4.10 13.17
CA LEU A 79 1.35 3.88 14.59
C LEU A 79 0.23 3.10 15.28
N LEU A 80 0.60 2.08 16.07
CA LEU A 80 -0.35 1.19 16.76
C LEU A 80 -0.40 1.40 18.29
N GLY A 81 0.34 2.39 18.80
CA GLY A 81 0.42 2.68 20.23
C GLY A 81 -0.94 3.07 20.84
N LYS A 82 -1.04 2.91 22.16
CA LYS A 82 -2.24 3.21 22.97
C LYS A 82 -3.52 2.60 22.41
N GLU A 83 -3.50 1.28 22.18
CA GLU A 83 -4.63 0.55 21.59
C GLU A 83 -5.11 1.17 20.26
N CYS A 84 -4.18 1.47 19.35
CA CYS A 84 -4.39 2.16 18.07
C CYS A 84 -4.70 3.66 18.13
N ALA A 85 -4.83 4.30 19.30
CA ALA A 85 -5.12 5.73 19.38
C ALA A 85 -4.01 6.60 18.72
N ASP A 86 -2.76 6.13 18.73
CA ASP A 86 -1.65 6.85 18.10
C ASP A 86 -1.72 6.84 16.56
N ALA A 87 -2.61 6.05 15.94
CA ALA A 87 -2.88 6.09 14.50
C ALA A 87 -3.47 7.44 14.04
N GLY A 88 -4.01 8.22 14.98
CA GLY A 88 -4.58 9.54 14.71
C GLY A 88 -5.97 9.47 14.10
N GLY A 89 -6.36 10.54 13.40
CA GLY A 89 -7.65 10.62 12.71
C GLY A 89 -7.69 9.81 11.42
N HIS A 90 -8.82 9.89 10.72
CA HIS A 90 -8.94 9.35 9.36
C HIS A 90 -7.99 10.12 8.43
N TYR A 91 -7.42 9.42 7.44
CA TYR A 91 -6.57 10.05 6.44
C TYR A 91 -7.37 11.07 5.62
N ASN A 92 -7.09 12.35 5.84
CA ASN A 92 -7.86 13.47 5.31
C ASN A 92 -6.96 14.59 4.76
N PRO A 93 -6.24 14.35 3.64
CA PRO A 93 -5.33 15.33 3.06
C PRO A 93 -6.04 16.60 2.54
N PHE A 94 -7.36 16.56 2.36
CA PHE A 94 -8.17 17.65 1.82
C PHE A 94 -9.00 18.39 2.87
N ASN A 95 -8.85 18.03 4.15
CA ASN A 95 -9.59 18.64 5.27
C ASN A 95 -11.12 18.68 5.08
N MET A 96 -11.68 17.58 4.59
CA MET A 96 -13.12 17.42 4.37
C MET A 96 -13.81 16.92 5.64
N THR A 97 -15.15 16.99 5.69
CA THR A 97 -15.91 16.28 6.72
C THR A 97 -16.02 14.80 6.38
N HIS A 98 -16.26 13.97 7.41
CA HIS A 98 -16.51 12.53 7.24
C HIS A 98 -17.74 12.26 6.35
N GLY A 99 -17.73 11.16 5.61
CA GLY A 99 -18.84 10.73 4.76
C GLY A 99 -18.79 9.25 4.36
N ALA A 100 -19.81 8.79 3.63
CA ALA A 100 -19.85 7.45 3.06
C ALA A 100 -18.88 7.30 1.88
N PRO A 101 -18.51 6.07 1.47
CA PRO A 101 -17.52 5.87 0.40
C PRO A 101 -17.87 6.47 -0.96
N TYR A 102 -19.15 6.71 -1.24
CA TYR A 102 -19.59 7.27 -2.52
C TYR A 102 -20.00 8.74 -2.42
N ASP A 103 -19.87 9.36 -1.25
CA ASP A 103 -20.17 10.78 -1.07
C ASP A 103 -19.06 11.64 -1.68
N CYS A 104 -19.44 12.78 -2.24
CA CYS A 104 -18.48 13.77 -2.74
C CYS A 104 -17.69 14.44 -1.60
N ILE A 105 -18.31 14.57 -0.41
CA ILE A 105 -17.69 15.12 0.80
C ILE A 105 -17.44 13.96 1.76
N ARG A 106 -16.16 13.60 1.90
CA ARG A 106 -15.68 12.50 2.75
C ARG A 106 -14.20 12.66 3.00
N HIS A 107 -13.66 11.97 4.00
CA HIS A 107 -12.22 11.76 4.07
C HIS A 107 -11.78 10.78 2.97
N VAL A 108 -10.54 10.91 2.51
CA VAL A 108 -9.94 9.94 1.58
C VAL A 108 -9.92 8.55 2.22
N GLY A 109 -9.67 8.48 3.53
CA GLY A 109 -9.64 7.24 4.29
C GLY A 109 -10.99 6.56 4.57
N ASP A 110 -12.15 7.15 4.20
CA ASP A 110 -13.47 6.61 4.58
C ASP A 110 -13.91 5.40 3.72
N LEU A 111 -13.74 4.17 4.19
CA LEU A 111 -14.06 2.96 3.40
C LEU A 111 -15.41 2.33 3.74
N GLY A 112 -16.20 2.97 4.60
CA GLY A 112 -17.54 2.52 4.96
C GLY A 112 -17.49 1.45 6.05
N ASN A 113 -18.21 0.35 5.86
CA ASN A 113 -18.32 -0.70 6.87
C ASN A 113 -17.94 -2.08 6.32
N ILE A 114 -17.30 -2.88 7.18
CA ILE A 114 -17.23 -4.33 7.03
C ILE A 114 -18.46 -4.92 7.73
N PHE A 115 -19.22 -5.75 7.03
CA PHE A 115 -20.35 -6.48 7.61
C PHE A 115 -19.88 -7.85 8.12
N ILE A 116 -20.17 -8.14 9.39
CA ILE A 116 -19.94 -9.43 10.02
C ILE A 116 -21.31 -10.09 10.23
N PRO A 117 -21.57 -11.25 9.60
CA PRO A 117 -22.86 -11.94 9.72
C PRO A 117 -23.10 -12.52 11.12
#